data_AF-A0A7X2ZDF0-F1
#
_entry.id   AF-A0A7X2ZDF0-F1
#
_cell.length_a   1.000
_cell.length_b   1.000
_cell.length_c   1.000
_cell.angle_alpha   90.00
_cell.angle_beta   90.00
_cell.angle_gamma   90.00
#
_symmetry.space_group_name_H-M   'P 1'
#
loop_
_entity.id
_entity.type
_entity.pdbx_description
1 polymer ?
#
loop_
_entity_poly.entity_id
_entity_poly.type
_entity_poly.pdbx_seq_one_letter_code
_entity_poly.pdbx_strand_id
1 'polypeptide(L)' 'MELMEGMRVVVVKATGELRSYEMVTVVDIKGDEVVVGDMTGDLHNVRIDNIQILTPDPDHH' A
#
# COMPACT_ATOMS: atom_id res chain seq x y z
N MET A 1 -6.77 -12.82 1.71
CA MET A 1 -5.33 -12.50 1.85
C MET A 1 -5.22 -11.35 2.83
N GLU A 2 -4.27 -11.40 3.75
CA GLU A 2 -4.06 -10.37 4.78
C GLU A 2 -2.88 -9.47 4.37
N LEU A 3 -2.87 -8.20 4.81
CA LEU A 3 -1.79 -7.26 4.56
C LEU A 3 -0.57 -7.61 5.43
N MET A 4 0.63 -7.58 4.84
CA MET A 4 1.88 -7.90 5.54
C MET A 4 2.99 -6.91 5.17
N GLU A 5 3.97 -6.74 6.07
CA GLU A 5 5.19 -5.98 5.79
C GLU A 5 5.95 -6.56 4.60
N GLY A 6 6.55 -5.68 3.80
CA GLY A 6 7.23 -6.01 2.54
C GLY A 6 6.31 -6.24 1.35
N MET A 7 4.98 -6.26 1.54
CA MET A 7 4.05 -6.37 0.41
C MET A 7 4.01 -5.08 -0.40
N ARG A 8 3.98 -5.23 -1.74
CA ARG A 8 3.66 -4.12 -2.63
C ARG A 8 2.15 -3.98 -2.75
N VAL A 9 1.64 -2.80 -2.49
CA VAL A 9 0.22 -2.45 -2.55
C VAL A 9 0.02 -1.20 -3.38
N VAL A 10 -1.23 -0.95 -3.73
CA VAL A 10 -1.61 0.26 -4.46
C VAL A 10 -2.47 1.14 -3.56
N VAL A 11 -2.14 2.42 -3.51
CA VAL A 11 -2.98 3.43 -2.86
C VAL A 11 -4.16 3.71 -3.76
N VAL A 12 -5.39 3.37 -3.37
CA VAL A 12 -6.58 3.55 -4.21
C VAL A 12 -7.25 4.91 -4.03
N LYS A 13 -6.95 5.59 -2.93
CA LYS A 13 -7.45 6.93 -2.63
C LYS A 13 -6.28 7.81 -2.19
N ALA A 14 -6.16 8.99 -2.82
CA ALA A 14 -5.07 9.90 -2.50
C ALA A 14 -5.08 10.30 -1.01
N THR A 15 -3.91 10.28 -0.40
CA THR A 15 -3.69 10.59 1.02
C THR A 15 -2.42 11.42 1.17
N GLY A 16 -2.57 12.68 1.58
CA GLY A 16 -1.43 13.59 1.69
C GLY A 16 -0.75 13.80 0.34
N GLU A 17 0.51 13.38 0.24
CA GLU A 17 1.34 13.51 -0.97
C GLU A 17 1.19 12.32 -1.94
N LEU A 18 0.66 11.19 -1.47
CA LEU A 18 0.45 10.00 -2.28
C LEU A 18 -0.73 10.16 -3.23
N ARG A 19 -0.49 9.85 -4.51
CA ARG A 19 -1.52 9.90 -5.54
C ARG A 19 -2.32 8.60 -5.55
N SER A 20 -3.55 8.67 -6.07
CA SER A 20 -4.31 7.47 -6.39
C SER A 20 -3.57 6.64 -7.44
N TYR A 21 -3.62 5.32 -7.27
CA TYR A 21 -2.94 4.30 -8.06
C TYR A 21 -1.41 4.29 -7.94
N GLU A 22 -0.87 4.90 -6.89
CA GLU A 22 0.56 4.86 -6.59
C GLU A 22 0.96 3.53 -5.95
N MET A 23 2.05 2.93 -6.43
CA MET A 23 2.55 1.67 -5.92
C MET A 23 3.56 1.91 -4.80
N VAL A 24 3.26 1.36 -3.63
CA VAL A 24 4.03 1.56 -2.40
C VAL A 24 4.34 0.21 -1.75
N THR A 25 5.32 0.18 -0.87
CA THR A 25 5.72 -1.01 -0.11
C THR A 25 5.32 -0.85 1.34
N VAL A 26 4.63 -1.83 1.92
CA VAL A 26 4.28 -1.83 3.34
C VAL A 26 5.54 -1.97 4.18
N VAL A 27 5.75 -1.06 5.12
CA VAL A 27 6.91 -1.03 6.02
C VAL A 27 6.51 -1.47 7.44
N ASP A 28 5.33 -1.07 7.91
CA ASP A 28 4.84 -1.35 9.26
C ASP A 28 3.30 -1.24 9.28
N ILE A 29 2.64 -1.99 10.17
CA ILE A 29 1.17 -2.02 10.29
C ILE A 29 0.79 -1.73 11.76
N LYS A 30 0.03 -0.66 11.99
CA LYS A 30 -0.37 -0.19 13.32
C LYS A 30 -1.88 -0.01 13.40
N GLY A 31 -2.59 -1.07 13.76
CA GLY A 31 -4.04 -1.01 13.93
C GLY A 31 -4.74 -0.74 12.60
N ASP A 32 -5.32 0.45 12.45
CA ASP A 32 -6.01 0.89 11.22
C ASP A 32 -5.14 1.71 10.26
N GLU A 33 -3.88 1.96 10.62
CA GLU A 33 -2.89 2.67 9.81
C GLU A 33 -1.74 1.76 9.37
N VAL A 34 -1.14 2.13 8.25
CA VAL A 34 -0.02 1.44 7.62
C VAL A 34 1.04 2.46 7.27
N VAL A 35 2.28 2.18 7.62
CA VAL A 35 3.42 2.93 7.12
C VAL A 35 3.82 2.32 5.79
N VAL A 36 3.85 3.13 4.73
CA VAL A 36 4.25 2.69 3.40
C VAL A 36 5.44 3.52 2.91
N GLY A 37 6.36 2.88 2.20
CA GLY A 37 7.44 3.53 1.47
C GLY A 37 7.10 3.64 -0.02
N ASP A 38 7.29 4.82 -0.59
CA ASP A 38 7.17 5.03 -2.03
C ASP A 38 8.47 4.69 -2.78
N MET A 39 8.54 5.04 -4.08
CA MET A 39 9.73 4.79 -4.89
C MET A 39 10.86 5.80 -4.66
N THR A 40 10.61 6.94 -4.02
CA THR A 40 11.65 7.92 -3.67
C THR A 40 12.33 7.55 -2.35
N GLY A 41 11.72 6.65 -1.57
CA GLY A 41 12.20 6.22 -0.26
C GLY A 41 11.56 7.00 0.88
N ASP A 42 10.57 7.85 0.58
CA ASP A 42 9.83 8.60 1.58
C ASP A 42 8.76 7.71 2.22
N LEU A 43 8.50 7.95 3.50
CA LEU A 43 7.59 7.16 4.31
C LEU A 43 6.30 7.94 4.58
N HIS A 44 5.17 7.25 4.40
CA HIS A 44 3.84 7.83 4.50
C HIS A 44 2.95 6.98 5.39
N ASN A 45 2.14 7.63 6.22
CA ASN A 45 1.08 6.97 6.98
C ASN A 45 -0.21 6.97 6.16
N VAL A 46 -0.76 5.79 5.90
CA VAL A 46 -1.95 5.57 5.09
C VAL A 46 -2.91 4.67 5.85
N ARG A 47 -4.19 5.02 5.88
CA ARG A 47 -5.21 4.14 6.45
C ARG A 47 -5.40 2.89 5.60
N ILE A 48 -5.66 1.75 6.25
CA ILE A 48 -5.84 0.46 5.58
C ILE A 48 -6.97 0.50 4.53
N ASP A 49 -8.01 1.30 4.76
CA ASP A 49 -9.14 1.46 3.83
C ASP A 49 -8.77 2.19 2.52
N ASN A 50 -7.60 2.82 2.45
CA ASN A 50 -7.10 3.52 1.27
C ASN A 50 -6.10 2.71 0.45
N ILE A 51 -5.81 1.47 0.83
CA ILE A 51 -4.90 0.58 0.09
C ILE A 51 -5.64 -0.63 -0.48
N GLN A 52 -5.15 -1.11 -1.62
CA GLN A 52 -5.58 -2.35 -2.23
C GLN A 52 -4.38 -3.28 -2.42
N ILE A 53 -4.53 -4.51 -1.93
CA ILE A 53 -3.57 -5.59 -2.15
C ILE A 53 -3.70 -6.06 -3.59
N LEU A 54 -2.62 -5.96 -4.35
CA LEU A 54 -2.51 -6.64 -5.64
C LEU A 54 -2.30 -8.13 -5.36
N THR A 55 -3.37 -8.91 -5.40
CA THR A 55 -3.25 -10.35 -5.52
C THR A 55 -2.82 -10.63 -6.96
N PRO A 56 -1.69 -11.32 -7.21
CA PRO A 56 -1.46 -11.86 -8.54
C PRO A 56 -2.64 -12.79 -8.81
N ASP A 57 -3.48 -12.39 -9.76
CA ASP A 57 -4.57 -13.23 -10.22
C ASP A 57 -3.91 -14.47 -10.86
N PRO A 58 -4.02 -15.65 -10.23
CA PRO A 58 -3.36 -16.85 -10.74
C PRO A 58 -3.91 -17.28 -12.11
N ASP A 59 -5.02 -16.67 -12.56
CA ASP A 59 -5.68 -16.95 -13.84
C ASP A 59 -5.29 -16.01 -15.00
N HIS A 60 -4.31 -15.12 -14.84
CA HIS A 60 -3.79 -14.32 -15.97
C HIS A 60 -2.69 -15.09 -16.74
N HIS A 61 -3.10 -15.74 -17.83
CA HIS A 61 -2.25 -16.36 -18.87
C HIS A 61 -1.82 -15.36 -19.94
#